data_AF-A0A848TR48-F1
#
_entry.id   AF-A0A848TR48-F1
#
_cell.length_a   1.000
_cell.length_b   1.000
_cell.length_c   1.000
_cell.angle_alpha   90.00
_cell.angle_beta   90.00
_cell.angle_gamma   90.00
#
_symmetry.space_group_name_H-M   'P 1'
#
loop_
_entity.id
_entity.type
_entity.pdbx_description
1 polymer ?
#
loop_
_entity_poly.entity_id
_entity_poly.type
_entity_poly.pdbx_seq_one_letter_code
_entity_poly.pdbx_strand_id
1 'polypeptide(L)' 'MPTFYIIDGVKIELFFDDHAPPHFHAVIAEYDALIEIETSVILKGDLPRNKRKLILKWAKENREDLKSIWDDLN' A
#
# COMPACT_ATOMS: atom_id res chain seq x y z
N MET A 1 6.77 9.06 5.43
CA MET A 1 5.83 7.93 5.46
C MET A 1 5.20 7.82 6.84
N PRO A 2 4.09 8.55 7.11
CA PRO A 2 3.20 8.09 8.17
C PRO A 2 2.73 6.67 7.86
N THR A 3 2.83 5.78 8.85
CA THR A 3 2.23 4.45 8.79
C THR A 3 0.77 4.58 9.19
N PHE A 4 -0.14 4.29 8.26
CA PHE A 4 -1.59 4.32 8.50
C PHE A 4 -2.10 3.00 9.06
N TYR A 5 -1.53 1.88 8.59
CA TYR A 5 -1.92 0.54 9.01
C TYR A 5 -0.72 -0.36 9.24
N ILE A 6 -0.90 -1.35 10.12
CA ILE A 6 0.03 -2.47 10.28
C ILE A 6 -0.77 -3.76 10.16
N ILE A 7 -0.48 -4.56 9.14
CA ILE A 7 -1.22 -5.78 8.83
C ILE A 7 -0.24 -6.92 8.81
N ASP A 8 -0.35 -7.84 9.77
CA ASP A 8 0.52 -9.02 9.86
C ASP A 8 2.02 -8.62 9.80
N GLY A 9 2.38 -7.51 10.46
CA GLY A 9 3.73 -6.95 10.50
C GLY A 9 4.15 -6.11 9.29
N VAL A 10 3.31 -6.01 8.24
CA VAL A 10 3.55 -5.15 7.09
C VAL A 10 3.02 -3.75 7.39
N LYS A 11 3.89 -2.74 7.28
CA LYS A 11 3.51 -1.34 7.42
C LYS A 11 2.95 -0.83 6.10
N ILE A 12 1.79 -0.17 6.17
CA ILE A 12 1.14 0.50 5.04
C ILE A 12 1.35 1.99 5.17
N GLU A 13 2.07 2.55 4.21
CA GLU A 13 2.61 3.89 4.25
C GLU A 13 2.16 4.66 2.99
N LEU A 14 1.62 5.87 3.17
CA LEU A 14 1.23 6.79 2.09
C LEU A 14 1.99 8.11 2.27
N PHE A 15 2.27 8.82 1.17
CA PHE A 15 3.02 10.08 1.16
C PHE A 15 2.18 11.27 0.71
N PHE A 16 2.65 12.45 1.11
CA PHE A 16 2.15 13.75 0.65
C PHE A 16 2.91 14.16 -0.62
N ASP A 17 2.21 14.79 -1.58
CA ASP A 17 2.75 15.24 -2.88
C ASP A 17 3.33 14.10 -3.74
N ASP A 18 2.64 12.97 -3.75
CA ASP A 18 3.03 11.80 -4.52
C ASP A 18 2.38 11.84 -5.92
N HIS A 19 2.97 11.13 -6.87
CA HIS A 19 2.54 11.19 -8.27
C HIS A 19 1.56 10.06 -8.63
N ALA A 20 0.63 10.37 -9.53
CA ALA A 20 -0.29 9.39 -10.09
C ALA A 20 0.48 8.25 -10.80
N PRO A 21 -0.06 7.01 -10.79
CA PRO A 21 -1.35 6.61 -10.23
C PRO A 21 -1.35 6.54 -8.68
N PRO A 22 -2.51 6.70 -8.01
CA PRO A 22 -2.62 6.55 -6.57
C PRO A 22 -2.09 5.21 -6.07
N HIS A 23 -1.16 5.25 -5.12
CA HIS A 23 -0.47 4.06 -4.63
C HIS A 23 -0.09 4.17 -3.16
N PHE A 24 0.31 3.05 -2.57
CA PHE A 24 0.86 2.99 -1.22
C PHE A 24 2.09 2.08 -1.17
N HIS A 25 2.90 2.26 -0.14
CA HIS A 25 4.01 1.38 0.17
C HIS A 25 3.62 0.33 1.20
N ALA A 26 3.98 -0.90 0.93
CA ALA A 26 3.89 -2.02 1.86
C ALA A 26 5.31 -2.47 2.24
N VAL A 27 5.69 -2.22 3.49
CA VAL A 27 7.07 -2.38 3.97
C VAL A 27 7.15 -3.42 5.08
N ILE A 28 8.03 -4.41 4.94
CA ILE A 28 8.35 -5.39 5.99
C ILE A 28 9.81 -5.87 5.86
N ALA A 29 10.59 -5.70 6.93
CA ALA A 29 12.01 -6.06 6.95
C ALA A 29 12.77 -5.46 5.74
N GLU A 30 13.39 -6.28 4.89
CA GLU A 30 14.10 -5.87 3.67
C GLU A 30 13.18 -5.66 2.45
N TYR A 31 11.89 -5.99 2.58
CA TYR A 31 10.91 -5.91 1.50
C TYR A 31 10.16 -4.57 1.51
N ASP A 32 10.03 -3.99 0.32
CA ASP A 32 9.23 -2.81 0.03
C ASP A 32 8.53 -3.05 -1.30
N ALA A 33 7.20 -2.89 -1.31
CA ALA A 33 6.38 -2.98 -2.51
C ALA A 33 5.50 -1.74 -2.67
N LEU A 34 5.55 -1.17 -3.87
CA LEU A 34 4.68 -0.10 -4.32
C LEU A 34 3.43 -0.73 -4.93
N ILE A 35 2.25 -0.45 -4.39
CA ILE A 35 0.99 -1.08 -4.80
C ILE A 35 0.00 0.01 -5.24
N GLU A 36 -0.51 -0.10 -6.47
CA GLU A 36 -1.58 0.77 -6.98
C GLU A 36 -2.88 0.52 -6.22
N ILE A 37 -3.50 1.59 -5.70
CA ILE A 37 -4.72 1.50 -4.88
C ILE A 37 -5.88 0.92 -5.70
N GLU A 38 -6.09 1.42 -6.91
CA GLU A 38 -7.28 1.08 -7.71
C GLU A 38 -7.31 -0.39 -8.13
N THR A 39 -6.19 -0.93 -8.61
CA THR A 39 -6.12 -2.29 -9.14
C THR A 39 -5.57 -3.31 -8.14
N SER A 40 -4.93 -2.84 -7.06
CA SER A 40 -4.13 -3.66 -6.14
C SER A 40 -3.08 -4.50 -6.88
N VAL A 41 -2.39 -3.87 -7.82
CA VAL A 41 -1.24 -4.44 -8.54
C VAL A 41 0.05 -3.86 -7.98
N ILE A 42 1.09 -4.69 -7.84
CA ILE A 42 2.43 -4.22 -7.50
C ILE A 42 3.02 -3.50 -8.71
N LEU A 43 3.31 -2.21 -8.55
CA LEU A 43 4.00 -1.38 -9.53
C LEU A 43 5.52 -1.57 -9.47
N LYS A 44 6.06 -1.76 -8.26
CA LYS A 44 7.51 -1.90 -8.02
C LYS A 44 7.78 -2.69 -6.75
N GLY A 45 8.92 -3.38 -6.71
CA GLY A 45 9.38 -4.12 -5.53
C GLY A 45 8.64 -5.44 -5.36
N ASP A 46 8.71 -6.02 -4.17
CA ASP A 46 8.01 -7.26 -3.85
C ASP A 46 7.81 -7.42 -2.34
N LEU A 47 6.95 -8.36 -1.96
CA LEU A 47 6.72 -8.83 -0.61
C LEU A 47 6.95 -10.34 -0.54
N PRO A 48 7.22 -10.90 0.66
CA PRO A 48 7.16 -12.35 0.86
C PRO A 48 5.81 -12.89 0.39
N ARG A 49 5.82 -14.05 -0.29
CA ARG A 49 4.64 -14.57 -1.03
C ARG A 49 3.36 -14.62 -0.20
N ASN A 50 3.44 -15.01 1.07
CA ASN A 50 2.30 -15.04 2.00
C ASN A 50 1.79 -13.63 2.33
N LYS A 51 2.69 -12.69 2.62
CA LYS A 51 2.36 -11.28 2.89
C LYS A 51 1.76 -10.62 1.65
N ARG A 52 2.35 -10.83 0.46
CA ARG A 52 1.81 -10.32 -0.81
C ARG A 52 0.35 -10.69 -1.00
N LYS A 53 0.00 -11.99 -0.87
CA LYS A 53 -1.38 -12.45 -1.06
C LYS A 53 -2.34 -11.80 -0.05
N LEU A 54 -1.90 -11.66 1.20
CA LEU A 54 -2.69 -11.02 2.26
C LEU A 54 -2.92 -9.53 1.97
N ILE A 55 -1.86 -8.78 1.70
CA ILE A 55 -1.91 -7.33 1.48
C ILE A 55 -2.69 -6.98 0.22
N LEU A 56 -2.51 -7.71 -0.88
CA LEU A 56 -3.29 -7.46 -2.10
C LEU A 56 -4.79 -7.75 -1.91
N LYS A 57 -5.14 -8.73 -1.08
CA LYS A 57 -6.54 -8.99 -0.74
C LYS A 57 -7.09 -7.86 0.14
N TRP A 58 -6.36 -7.49 1.19
CA TRP A 58 -6.74 -6.42 2.09
C TRP A 58 -6.90 -5.07 1.35
N ALA A 59 -5.98 -4.74 0.44
CA ALA A 59 -6.03 -3.51 -0.33
C ALA A 59 -7.32 -3.40 -1.17
N LYS A 60 -7.76 -4.51 -1.77
CA LYS A 60 -9.03 -4.55 -2.51
C LYS A 60 -10.24 -4.31 -1.61
N GLU A 61 -10.21 -4.85 -0.39
CA GLU A 61 -11.30 -4.70 0.59
C GLU A 61 -11.34 -3.29 1.22
N ASN A 62 -10.21 -2.57 1.24
CA ASN A 62 -10.05 -1.27 1.90
C ASN A 62 -9.74 -0.14 0.87
N ARG A 63 -10.09 -0.36 -0.40
CA ARG A 63 -9.72 0.54 -1.50
C ARG A 63 -10.25 1.97 -1.31
N GLU A 64 -11.50 2.11 -0.87
CA GLU A 64 -12.12 3.43 -0.68
C GLU A 64 -11.42 4.22 0.44
N ASP A 65 -11.05 3.56 1.54
CA ASP A 65 -10.34 4.19 2.65
C ASP A 65 -8.92 4.62 2.22
N LEU A 66 -8.20 3.74 1.51
CA LEU A 66 -6.88 4.08 0.95
C LEU A 66 -6.96 5.26 0.00
N LYS A 67 -8.00 5.32 -0.84
CA LYS A 67 -8.22 6.42 -1.77
C LYS A 67 -8.54 7.72 -1.03
N SER A 68 -9.39 7.68 -0.01
CA SER A 68 -9.68 8.86 0.82
C SER A 68 -8.42 9.41 1.49
N ILE A 69 -7.57 8.53 2.04
CA ILE A 69 -6.29 8.95 2.64
C ILE A 69 -5.38 9.57 1.58
N TRP A 70 -5.31 8.97 0.39
CA TRP A 70 -4.54 9.54 -0.72
C TRP A 70 -5.03 10.93 -1.11
N ASP A 71 -6.35 11.11 -1.26
CA ASP A 71 -6.97 12.39 -1.62
C ASP A 71 -6.78 13.46 -0.52
N ASP A 72 -6.73 13.07 0.76
CA ASP A 72 -6.45 13.99 1.87
C ASP A 72 -4.97 14.42 1.94
N LEU A 73 -4.07 13.63 1.34
CA LEU A 73 -2.62 13.86 1.33
C LEU A 73 -2.12 14.57 0.06
N ASN A 74 -2.96 14.84 -0.95
CA ASN A 74 -2.57 15.47 -2.20
C ASN A 74 -3.47 16.66 -2.54
#